data_AF-A0A543PMH6-F1
#
_entry.id   AF-A0A543PMH6-F1
#
_cell.length_a   1.000
_cell.length_b   1.000
_cell.length_c   1.000
_cell.angle_alpha   90.00
_cell.angle_beta   90.00
_cell.angle_gamma   90.00
#
_symmetry.space_group_name_H-M   'P 1'
#
loop_
_entity.id
_entity.type
_entity.pdbx_description
1 polymer ?
#
loop_
_entity_poly.entity_id
_entity_poly.type
_entity_poly.pdbx_seq_one_letter_code
_entity_poly.pdbx_strand_id
1 'polypeptide(L)'
;MVAELREQAERAIRRERAARSAPEVVVRGTLQRAAVETRPLVLAADDGTTWELLFPPSWQVEVQEGARVTVHGDRATDVRTTTMVGPLLRVRTLSTD
;
A
#
# COMPACT_ATOMS: atom_id res chain seq x y z
N MET A 1 -8.07 23.04 -21.27
CA MET A 1 -8.86 23.11 -20.03
C MET A 1 -10.01 22.11 -19.95
N VAL A 2 -11.13 22.22 -20.70
CA VAL A 2 -12.28 21.27 -20.54
C VAL A 2 -11.94 19.83 -20.97
N ALA A 3 -11.15 19.66 -22.04
CA ALA A 3 -10.71 18.34 -22.50
C ALA A 3 -9.74 17.65 -21.52
N GLU A 4 -8.81 18.40 -20.90
CA GLU A 4 -7.86 17.89 -19.91
C GLU A 4 -8.56 17.43 -18.63
N LEU A 5 -9.55 18.20 -18.15
CA LEU A 5 -10.36 17.84 -16.98
C LEU A 5 -11.11 16.52 -17.19
N ARG A 6 -11.65 16.30 -18.40
CA ARG A 6 -12.33 15.05 -18.76
C ARG A 6 -11.35 13.88 -18.83
N GLU A 7 -10.19 14.08 -19.44
CA GLU A 7 -9.17 13.03 -19.52
C GLU A 7 -8.64 12.64 -18.13
N GLN A 8 -8.45 13.61 -17.24
CA GLN A 8 -8.06 13.37 -15.85
C GLN A 8 -9.14 12.59 -15.09
N ALA A 9 -10.42 12.93 -15.26
CA ALA A 9 -11.53 12.20 -14.65
C ALA A 9 -11.63 10.75 -15.15
N GLU A 10 -11.51 10.53 -16.47
CA GLU A 10 -11.54 9.19 -17.06
C GLU A 10 -10.35 8.32 -16.59
N ARG A 11 -9.16 8.92 -16.46
CA ARG A 11 -7.98 8.24 -15.89
C ARG A 11 -8.18 7.89 -14.42
N ALA A 12 -8.78 8.77 -13.62
CA ALA A 12 -9.09 8.51 -12.22
C ALA A 12 -10.08 7.35 -12.08
N ILE A 13 -11.17 7.37 -12.85
CA ILE A 13 -12.19 6.29 -12.85
C ILE A 13 -11.59 4.95 -13.25
N ARG A 14 -10.74 4.92 -14.29
CA ARG A 14 -10.08 3.68 -14.74
C ARG A 14 -9.12 3.14 -13.68
N ARG A 15 -8.34 4.00 -13.04
CA ARG A 15 -7.44 3.62 -11.94
C ARG A 15 -8.20 3.07 -10.76
N GLU A 16 -9.32 3.69 -10.41
CA GLU A 16 -10.14 3.24 -9.29
C GLU A 16 -10.83 1.89 -9.58
N ARG A 17 -11.25 1.65 -10.83
CA ARG A 17 -11.76 0.34 -11.26
C ARG A 17 -10.66 -0.73 -11.23
N ALA A 18 -9.46 -0.41 -11.72
CA ALA A 18 -8.33 -1.34 -11.69
C ALA A 18 -7.89 -1.67 -10.26
N ALA A 19 -7.89 -0.68 -9.36
CA ALA A 19 -7.63 -0.89 -7.94
C ALA A 19 -8.70 -1.78 -7.28
N ARG A 20 -9.97 -1.67 -7.69
CA ARG A 20 -11.06 -2.57 -7.26
C ARG A 20 -10.98 -3.99 -7.83
N SER A 21 -10.28 -4.19 -8.94
CA SER A 21 -10.06 -5.51 -9.55
C SER A 21 -8.78 -6.20 -9.06
N ALA A 22 -7.92 -5.50 -8.33
CA ALA A 22 -6.74 -6.11 -7.72
C ALA A 22 -7.16 -7.12 -6.66
N PRO A 23 -6.45 -8.26 -6.52
CA PRO A 23 -6.81 -9.26 -5.53
C PRO A 23 -6.69 -8.68 -4.12
N GLU A 24 -7.80 -8.71 -3.39
CA GLU A 24 -7.84 -8.39 -1.98
C GLU A 24 -6.99 -9.41 -1.20
N VAL A 25 -6.20 -8.89 -0.27
CA VAL A 25 -5.30 -9.67 0.56
C VAL A 25 -5.39 -9.20 2.01
N VAL A 26 -5.37 -10.17 2.92
CA VAL A 26 -5.27 -9.96 4.36
C VAL A 26 -3.91 -10.49 4.80
N VAL A 27 -3.09 -9.61 5.35
CA VAL A 27 -1.70 -9.92 5.71
C VAL A 27 -1.49 -9.57 7.17
N ARG A 28 -0.99 -10.54 7.94
CA ARG A 28 -0.58 -10.36 9.33
C ARG A 28 0.94 -10.32 9.40
N GLY A 29 1.47 -9.44 10.23
CA GLY A 29 2.92 -9.32 10.39
C GLY A 29 3.32 -8.21 11.35
N THR A 30 4.60 -7.88 11.30
CA THR A 30 5.21 -6.86 12.16
C THR A 30 5.60 -5.63 11.34
N LEU A 31 5.23 -4.44 11.80
CA LEU A 31 5.58 -3.18 11.16
C LEU A 31 7.06 -2.83 11.39
N GLN A 32 7.74 -2.44 10.32
CA GLN A 32 9.16 -2.10 10.33
C GLN A 32 9.44 -0.98 9.34
N ARG A 33 10.62 -0.35 9.45
CA ARG A 33 11.17 0.49 8.38
C ARG A 33 12.28 -0.26 7.67
N ALA A 34 12.18 -0.36 6.35
CA ALA A 34 13.25 -0.97 5.56
C ALA A 34 14.55 -0.18 5.68
N ALA A 35 15.69 -0.88 5.71
CA ALA A 35 17.02 -0.29 5.80
C ALA A 35 17.55 0.17 4.42
N VAL A 36 16.75 0.98 3.72
CA VAL A 36 17.09 1.63 2.44
C VAL A 36 16.99 3.15 2.59
N GLU A 37 17.50 3.91 1.63
CA GLU A 37 17.64 5.38 1.72
C GLU A 37 16.35 6.09 2.18
N THR A 38 15.20 5.76 1.59
CA THR A 38 13.91 6.40 1.90
C THR A 38 13.20 5.81 3.13
N ARG A 39 13.73 4.73 3.71
CA ARG A 39 13.20 4.01 4.88
C ARG A 39 11.67 3.84 4.87
N PRO A 40 11.09 3.24 3.80
CA PRO A 40 9.65 3.07 3.68
C PRO A 40 9.14 2.18 4.82
N LEU A 41 7.87 2.40 5.19
CA LEU A 41 7.20 1.50 6.11
C LEU A 41 6.85 0.20 5.37
N VAL A 42 7.21 -0.91 6.01
CA VAL A 42 6.97 -2.25 5.50
C VAL A 42 6.28 -3.11 6.55
N LEU A 43 5.58 -4.15 6.08
CA LEU A 43 5.06 -5.22 6.90
C LEU A 43 5.89 -6.48 6.63
N ALA A 44 6.65 -6.93 7.63
CA ALA A 44 7.27 -8.25 7.62
C ALA A 44 6.18 -9.28 7.95
N ALA A 45 5.64 -9.93 6.94
CA ALA A 45 4.52 -10.85 7.08
C ALA A 45 4.94 -12.20 7.67
N ASP A 46 3.98 -12.87 8.30
CA ASP A 46 4.19 -14.19 8.91
C ASP A 46 4.56 -15.29 7.90
N ASP A 47 4.23 -15.09 6.61
CA ASP A 47 4.59 -15.98 5.51
C ASP A 47 6.01 -15.74 4.97
N GLY A 48 6.75 -14.79 5.56
CA GLY A 48 8.10 -14.40 5.16
C GLY A 48 8.15 -13.34 4.06
N THR A 49 7.01 -12.90 3.52
CA THR A 49 6.94 -11.81 2.54
C THR A 49 7.10 -10.45 3.21
N THR A 50 7.99 -9.61 2.70
CA THR A 50 8.06 -8.20 3.10
C THR A 50 7.21 -7.36 2.15
N TRP A 51 6.15 -6.75 2.67
CA TRP A 51 5.26 -5.88 1.90
C TRP A 51 5.61 -4.41 2.11
N GLU A 52 5.77 -3.66 1.04
CA GLU A 52 5.83 -2.20 1.12
C GLU A 52 4.41 -1.63 1.20
N LEU A 53 4.16 -0.80 2.21
CA LEU A 53 2.81 -0.32 2.52
C LEU A 53 2.53 1.03 1.84
N LEU A 54 1.48 1.05 1.01
CA LEU A 54 0.96 2.26 0.38
C LEU A 54 -0.30 2.71 1.12
N PHE A 55 -0.19 3.81 1.84
CA PHE A 55 -1.33 4.40 2.54
C PHE A 55 -2.06 5.42 1.69
N PRO A 56 -3.38 5.59 1.90
CA PRO A 56 -4.10 6.73 1.35
C PRO A 56 -3.45 8.05 1.78
N PRO A 57 -3.36 9.07 0.90
CA PRO A 57 -2.74 10.36 1.24
C PRO A 57 -3.39 11.08 2.42
N SER A 58 -4.66 10.77 2.72
CA SER A 58 -5.41 11.34 3.83
C SER A 58 -5.08 10.72 5.19
N TRP A 59 -4.31 9.63 5.23
CA TRP A 59 -3.98 8.96 6.48
C TRP A 59 -2.74 9.55 7.13
N GLN A 60 -2.88 9.98 8.39
CA GLN A 60 -1.76 10.23 9.28
C GLN A 60 -1.47 8.93 10.03
N VAL A 61 -0.45 8.21 9.58
CA VAL A 61 -0.08 6.93 10.18
C VAL A 61 1.04 7.15 11.18
N GLU A 62 0.69 7.17 12.46
CA GLU A 62 1.67 7.06 13.54
C GLU A 62 1.91 5.59 13.80
N VAL A 63 3.11 5.12 13.44
CA VAL A 63 3.45 3.70 13.50
C VAL A 63 4.47 3.48 14.59
N GLN A 64 4.15 2.57 15.51
CA GLN A 64 5.15 1.98 16.39
C GLN A 64 5.86 0.86 15.64
N GLU A 65 7.14 1.04 15.34
CA GLU A 65 7.98 -0.04 14.83
C GLU A 65 7.94 -1.22 15.82
N GLY A 66 7.85 -2.44 15.30
CA GLY A 66 7.66 -3.65 16.10
C GLY A 66 6.21 -3.97 16.44
N ALA A 67 5.24 -3.10 16.15
CA ALA A 67 3.83 -3.40 16.34
C ALA A 67 3.39 -4.55 15.43
N ARG A 68 2.64 -5.50 16.01
CA ARG A 68 2.02 -6.60 15.27
C ARG A 68 0.62 -6.19 14.83
N VAL A 69 0.36 -6.32 13.53
CA VAL A 69 -0.86 -5.81 12.91
C VAL A 69 -1.42 -6.79 11.89
N THR A 70 -2.72 -6.64 11.64
CA THR A 70 -3.40 -7.21 10.48
C THR A 70 -3.73 -6.07 9.52
N VAL A 71 -3.35 -6.23 8.26
CA VAL A 71 -3.59 -5.27 7.18
C VAL A 71 -4.53 -5.92 6.17
N HIS A 72 -5.65 -5.26 5.88
CA HIS A 72 -6.49 -5.59 4.74
C HIS A 72 -6.20 -4.58 3.63
N GLY A 73 -6.01 -5.08 2.41
CA GLY A 73 -5.66 -4.23 1.30
C GLY A 73 -5.69 -4.94 -0.04
N ASP A 74 -5.19 -4.26 -1.05
CA ASP A 74 -5.08 -4.81 -2.39
C ASP A 74 -3.61 -4.88 -2.81
N ARG A 75 -3.21 -5.98 -3.46
CA ARG A 75 -1.89 -6.03 -4.09
C ARG A 75 -1.82 -5.02 -5.24
N ALA A 76 -0.91 -4.06 -5.13
CA ALA A 76 -0.71 -3.08 -6.20
C ALA A 76 0.27 -3.61 -7.24
N THR A 77 -0.22 -3.85 -8.46
CA THR A 77 0.59 -4.28 -9.62
C THR A 77 0.80 -3.17 -10.65
N ASP A 78 0.08 -2.07 -10.50
CA ASP A 78 0.06 -0.90 -11.39
C ASP A 78 0.95 0.26 -10.90
N VAL A 79 1.59 0.09 -9.74
CA VAL A 79 2.50 1.07 -9.14
C VAL A 79 3.91 0.49 -9.13
N ARG A 80 4.89 1.32 -9.49
CA ARG A 80 6.31 1.00 -9.29
C ARG A 80 6.87 1.99 -8.28
N THR A 81 7.46 1.49 -7.20
CA THR A 81 8.26 2.28 -6.26
C THR A 81 9.74 2.17 -6.62
N THR A 82 10.51 3.20 -6.28
CA THR A 82 11.97 3.22 -6.50
C THR A 82 12.73 2.38 -5.48
N THR A 83 12.10 2.07 -4.35
CA THR A 83 12.62 1.32 -3.21
C THR A 83 12.74 -0.17 -3.49
N MET A 84 11.82 -0.76 -4.29
CA MET A 84 11.82 -2.16 -4.70
C MET A 84 12.03 -3.17 -3.55
N VAL A 85 11.59 -2.85 -2.32
CA VAL A 85 11.80 -3.69 -1.13
C VAL A 85 10.98 -4.98 -1.20
N GLY A 86 9.84 -4.95 -1.88
CA GLY A 86 8.96 -6.10 -2.05
C GLY A 86 7.70 -5.75 -2.84
N PRO A 87 6.71 -6.65 -2.88
CA PRO A 87 5.41 -6.34 -3.44
C PRO A 87 4.73 -5.21 -2.65
N LEU A 88 3.91 -4.42 -3.35
CA LEU A 88 3.19 -3.29 -2.79
C LEU A 88 1.80 -3.71 -2.31
N LEU A 89 1.45 -3.28 -1.11
CA LEU A 89 0.13 -3.47 -0.51
C LEU A 89 -0.54 -2.10 -0.32
N ARG A 90 -1.61 -1.85 -1.06
CA ARG A 90 -2.47 -0.68 -0.80
C ARG A 90 -3.33 -0.95 0.40
N VAL A 91 -3.08 -0.21 1.48
CA VAL A 91 -3.77 -0.38 2.74
C VAL A 91 -5.18 0.18 2.65
N ARG A 92 -6.16 -0.62 3.01
CA ARG A 92 -7.56 -0.19 3.21
C ARG A 92 -7.92 -0.08 4.67
N THR A 93 -7.52 -1.07 5.46
CA THR A 93 -7.66 -1.07 6.92
C THR A 93 -6.41 -1.63 7.55
N LEU A 94 -6.11 -1.15 8.75
CA LEU A 94 -5.00 -1.61 9.58
C LEU A 94 -5.51 -1.67 11.02
N SER A 95 -5.29 -2.79 11.68
CA SER A 95 -5.62 -3.00 13.09
C SER A 95 -4.45 -3.65 13.82
N THR A 96 -4.22 -3.23 15.05
CA THR A 96 -3.35 -3.96 15.97
C THR A 96 -4.04 -5.25 16.41
N ASP A 97 -3.25 -6.30 16.64
CA ASP A 97 -3.74 -7.45 17.43
C ASP A 97 -4.01 -7.05 18.89
#